data_AF-A0A1E1X5S7-F1
#
_entry.id   AF-A0A1E1X5S7-F1
#
_cell.length_a   1.000
_cell.length_b   1.000
_cell.length_c   1.000
_cell.angle_alpha   90.00
_cell.angle_beta   90.00
_cell.angle_gamma   90.00
#
_symmetry.space_group_name_H-M   'P 1'
#
loop_
_entity.id
_entity.type
_entity.pdbx_description
1 polymer ?
#
loop_
_entity_poly.entity_id
_entity_poly.type
_entity_poly.pdbx_seq_one_letter_code
_entity_poly.pdbx_strand_id
1 'polypeptide(L)'
;MVDCRESPPTTSVTHLPSKLYPLLKNFMTVHPNASCTDNCSGHGECHQGICFCEVQYSGGTCTDPNLSYFVAFSTIFYLICAVSFVQLLVCIRSEFSRIKPPSLLKAFKVTTQKALYALICIATFARGFYFSSPENASLDWASSLMSAYYPLLLTGSSLIVCFWAEVFHLRDLRHDKPRFLSKSFLGFLAFNIITYSLLLAELVLTQFAGYGETERSLFLGVFNGSFAVLMVIVVVFFLIYGVEVYFKVRGAFVAGPPTLPNMSQVHQSRLGLVAFATLLLTMVLFIFSDVMGAFWKDKVAVLGRNCHDVMFRVIEMGLALWFPCVLWNCVQPQQLWILNPKKLLVRREPEKVAPTGTESEALFSVPKELAKSGDSLSSLEKLPECFICYDTDRTDAGPLIRPCNCKGDVSVVHHDCLRTWLIESAGNSDSNRCKVCNEEYELERGEVWLPSGLSTAHWLQTAAVLVIMGSAVSGACLVVKVFDSVGIRTLAVGLALLVEYVCLRLLGISVLEAYQRAKYSAVRILGRRLSGPSAERIVTATPSARLVVPRTGGHLPADHRAMLTTALVTPQLAAESELVI
;
A
#
# COMPACT_ATOMS: atom_id res chain seq x y z
N MET A 1 -44.90 34.56 -44.56
CA MET A 1 -46.08 34.02 -43.86
C MET A 1 -46.42 32.67 -44.48
N VAL A 2 -46.06 31.59 -43.80
CA VAL A 2 -46.69 30.26 -43.88
C VAL A 2 -46.56 29.68 -42.47
N ASP A 3 -47.65 29.17 -41.89
CA ASP A 3 -47.62 28.47 -40.61
C ASP A 3 -47.22 27.00 -40.81
N CYS A 4 -46.35 26.49 -39.94
CA CYS A 4 -46.17 25.05 -39.71
C CYS A 4 -46.22 24.80 -38.21
N ARG A 5 -47.33 24.23 -37.73
CA ARG A 5 -47.62 24.01 -36.31
C ARG A 5 -47.93 22.53 -36.05
N GLU A 6 -46.88 21.72 -36.04
CA GLU A 6 -46.97 20.29 -35.71
C GLU A 6 -46.37 20.00 -34.33
N SER A 7 -47.11 19.25 -33.52
CA SER A 7 -46.72 18.85 -32.16
C SER A 7 -46.34 17.36 -32.12
N PRO A 8 -45.13 16.98 -31.68
CA PRO A 8 -44.78 15.57 -31.47
C PRO A 8 -45.51 15.00 -30.24
N PRO A 9 -45.75 13.68 -30.17
CA PRO A 9 -46.60 13.06 -29.16
C PRO A 9 -45.93 12.89 -27.78
N THR A 10 -46.73 12.93 -26.73
CA THR A 10 -46.33 12.60 -25.36
C THR A 10 -46.04 11.10 -25.20
N THR A 11 -44.77 10.71 -25.16
CA THR A 11 -44.34 9.35 -24.81
C THR A 11 -44.16 9.19 -23.29
N SER A 12 -45.05 8.45 -22.66
CA SER A 12 -44.98 8.14 -21.22
C SER A 12 -43.90 7.10 -20.93
N VAL A 13 -42.76 7.51 -20.36
CA VAL A 13 -41.73 6.59 -19.85
C VAL A 13 -41.82 6.51 -18.32
N THR A 14 -42.74 5.67 -17.84
CA THR A 14 -42.71 5.19 -16.45
C THR A 14 -41.60 4.16 -16.30
N HIS A 15 -40.65 4.37 -15.36
CA HIS A 15 -40.14 3.36 -14.41
C HIS A 15 -38.94 3.91 -13.62
N LEU A 16 -39.22 4.46 -12.44
CA LEU A 16 -38.22 4.77 -11.39
C LEU A 16 -38.71 4.13 -10.08
N PRO A 17 -37.87 3.49 -9.26
CA PRO A 17 -38.33 2.77 -8.06
C PRO A 17 -39.07 3.68 -7.07
N SER A 18 -40.31 3.33 -6.78
CA SER A 18 -41.35 4.19 -6.18
C SER A 18 -41.17 4.56 -4.69
N LYS A 19 -40.03 4.24 -4.06
CA LYS A 19 -39.86 4.32 -2.60
C LYS A 19 -39.17 5.60 -2.07
N LEU A 20 -38.50 6.40 -2.90
CA LEU A 20 -37.86 7.66 -2.44
C LEU A 20 -38.75 8.91 -2.60
N TYR A 21 -39.69 8.89 -3.55
CA TYR A 21 -40.50 10.05 -3.92
C TYR A 21 -41.35 10.69 -2.80
N PRO A 22 -42.00 9.95 -1.87
CA PRO A 22 -42.91 10.59 -0.91
C PRO A 22 -42.21 11.39 0.19
N LEU A 23 -40.91 11.18 0.45
CA LEU A 23 -40.17 11.91 1.50
C LEU A 23 -39.75 13.32 1.08
N LEU A 24 -39.47 13.55 -0.21
CA LEU A 24 -39.05 14.85 -0.73
C LEU A 24 -40.22 15.80 -1.04
N LYS A 25 -41.46 15.28 -1.14
CA LYS A 25 -42.62 16.04 -1.61
C LYS A 25 -43.02 17.21 -0.68
N ASN A 26 -42.72 17.13 0.61
CA ASN A 26 -43.16 18.13 1.60
C ASN A 26 -42.25 19.37 1.70
N PHE A 27 -41.16 19.43 0.94
CA PHE A 27 -40.19 20.55 0.98
C PHE A 27 -40.11 21.40 -0.30
N MET A 28 -40.90 21.08 -1.34
CA MET A 28 -40.85 21.78 -2.63
C MET A 28 -42.21 22.40 -2.99
N THR A 29 -42.29 23.73 -2.92
CA THR A 29 -43.40 24.53 -3.45
C THR A 29 -43.33 24.60 -4.97
N VAL A 30 -43.92 23.60 -5.64
CA VAL A 30 -43.92 23.50 -7.11
C VAL A 30 -44.80 24.60 -7.72
N HIS A 31 -44.17 25.62 -8.33
CA HIS A 31 -44.87 26.59 -9.17
C HIS A 31 -45.01 26.04 -10.61
N PRO A 32 -46.24 25.86 -11.16
CA PRO A 32 -46.45 25.17 -12.44
C PRO A 32 -45.88 25.84 -13.70
N ASN A 33 -45.21 26.97 -13.59
CA ASN A 33 -44.79 27.83 -14.71
C ASN A 33 -43.33 28.32 -14.59
N ALA A 34 -42.51 27.63 -13.79
CA ALA A 34 -41.13 28.02 -13.53
C ALA A 34 -40.19 27.64 -14.69
N SER A 35 -39.90 28.60 -15.56
CA SER A 35 -38.78 28.55 -16.52
C SER A 35 -37.46 28.83 -15.78
N CYS A 36 -36.43 28.01 -16.01
CA CYS A 36 -35.10 28.28 -15.44
C CYS A 36 -34.44 29.49 -16.11
N THR A 37 -33.81 30.35 -15.31
CA THR A 37 -33.02 31.51 -15.80
C THR A 37 -31.91 31.04 -16.74
N ASP A 38 -31.73 31.76 -17.85
CA ASP A 38 -30.68 31.60 -18.86
C ASP A 38 -30.45 30.15 -19.34
N ASN A 39 -31.51 29.32 -19.31
CA ASN A 39 -31.46 27.88 -19.59
C ASN A 39 -30.29 27.17 -18.87
N CYS A 40 -30.12 27.45 -17.56
CA CYS A 40 -29.06 26.90 -16.73
C CYS A 40 -27.64 27.21 -17.25
N SER A 41 -27.49 28.40 -17.84
CA SER A 41 -26.25 28.95 -18.41
C SER A 41 -25.57 28.03 -19.44
N GLY A 42 -26.31 27.09 -20.04
CA GLY A 42 -25.76 26.08 -20.95
C GLY A 42 -25.01 24.92 -20.26
N HIS A 43 -24.87 24.94 -18.93
CA HIS A 43 -24.13 23.95 -18.13
C HIS A 43 -25.06 22.97 -17.38
N GLY A 44 -26.27 22.73 -17.90
CA GLY A 44 -27.24 21.84 -17.26
C GLY A 44 -28.55 21.66 -18.05
N GLU A 45 -29.48 20.92 -17.46
CA GLU A 45 -30.85 20.71 -17.97
C GLU A 45 -31.87 21.33 -17.00
N CYS A 46 -32.87 22.04 -17.55
CA CYS A 46 -33.96 22.60 -16.76
C CYS A 46 -35.09 21.59 -16.56
N HIS A 47 -35.46 21.30 -15.30
CA HIS A 47 -36.60 20.46 -14.96
C HIS A 47 -37.47 21.17 -13.90
N GLN A 48 -38.70 21.56 -14.29
CA GLN A 48 -39.70 22.17 -13.39
C GLN A 48 -39.19 23.41 -12.62
N GLY A 49 -38.32 24.21 -13.23
CA GLY A 49 -37.72 25.40 -12.61
C GLY A 49 -36.44 25.15 -11.81
N ILE A 50 -35.98 23.90 -11.75
CA ILE A 50 -34.72 23.52 -11.10
C ILE A 50 -33.69 23.16 -12.18
N CYS A 51 -32.50 23.75 -12.08
CA CYS A 51 -31.37 23.40 -12.93
C CYS A 51 -30.62 22.18 -12.39
N PHE A 52 -30.41 21.18 -13.25
CA PHE A 52 -29.56 20.03 -12.98
C PHE A 52 -28.23 20.23 -13.70
N CYS A 53 -27.18 20.55 -12.94
CA CYS A 53 -25.88 20.96 -13.49
C CYS A 53 -24.99 19.79 -13.90
N GLU A 54 -24.15 20.02 -14.91
CA GLU A 54 -23.01 19.16 -15.21
C GLU A 54 -22.03 19.13 -14.02
N VAL A 55 -21.36 18.00 -13.79
CA VAL A 55 -20.62 17.73 -12.54
C VAL A 55 -19.50 18.72 -12.22
N GLN A 56 -19.00 19.43 -13.23
CA GLN A 56 -17.97 20.46 -13.12
C GLN A 56 -18.53 21.82 -12.64
N TYR A 57 -19.85 21.98 -12.57
CA TYR A 57 -20.57 23.21 -12.25
C TYR A 57 -21.56 23.03 -11.08
N SER A 58 -22.01 24.16 -10.52
CA SER A 58 -22.81 24.24 -9.30
C SER A 58 -23.54 25.60 -9.21
N GLY A 59 -24.26 25.84 -8.11
CA GLY A 59 -25.13 27.00 -7.95
C GLY A 59 -26.52 26.78 -8.57
N GLY A 60 -27.47 27.69 -8.29
CA GLY A 60 -28.87 27.56 -8.75
C GLY A 60 -29.07 27.69 -10.26
N THR A 61 -28.07 28.25 -10.96
CA THR A 61 -28.05 28.52 -12.41
C THR A 61 -26.93 27.78 -13.15
N CYS A 62 -26.17 26.91 -12.46
CA CYS A 62 -25.00 26.21 -13.01
C CYS A 62 -23.84 27.12 -13.47
N THR A 63 -23.73 28.31 -12.89
CA THR A 63 -22.67 29.30 -13.20
C THR A 63 -21.35 29.01 -12.49
N ASP A 64 -21.40 28.39 -11.30
CA ASP A 64 -20.28 28.43 -10.36
C ASP A 64 -19.47 27.13 -10.45
N PRO A 65 -18.13 27.16 -10.60
CA PRO A 65 -17.34 25.93 -10.73
C PRO A 65 -17.49 25.05 -9.49
N ASN A 66 -17.70 23.74 -9.67
CA ASN A 66 -17.85 22.80 -8.57
C ASN A 66 -16.50 22.55 -7.87
N LEU A 67 -16.17 23.43 -6.91
CA LEU A 67 -14.90 23.43 -6.19
C LEU A 67 -14.61 22.09 -5.50
N SER A 68 -15.64 21.29 -5.15
CA SER A 68 -15.45 19.95 -4.56
C SER A 68 -14.91 18.93 -5.56
N TYR A 69 -15.38 18.95 -6.81
CA TYR A 69 -14.88 18.12 -7.91
C TYR A 69 -13.41 18.46 -8.21
N PHE A 70 -13.11 19.75 -8.36
CA PHE A 70 -11.75 20.23 -8.66
C PHE A 70 -10.74 19.91 -7.54
N VAL A 71 -11.07 20.19 -6.27
CA VAL A 71 -10.20 19.86 -5.13
C VAL A 71 -9.97 18.34 -5.01
N ALA A 72 -11.01 17.51 -5.20
CA ALA A 72 -10.88 16.06 -5.09
C ALA A 72 -9.92 15.47 -6.12
N PHE A 73 -10.12 15.76 -7.41
CA PHE A 73 -9.24 15.23 -8.46
C PHE A 73 -7.83 15.84 -8.40
N SER A 74 -7.71 17.14 -8.13
CA SER A 74 -6.40 17.80 -7.97
C SER A 74 -5.59 17.15 -6.84
N THR A 75 -6.20 16.93 -5.66
CA THR A 75 -5.54 16.28 -4.51
C THR A 75 -5.09 14.86 -4.84
N ILE A 76 -5.93 14.06 -5.49
CA ILE A 76 -5.61 12.70 -5.92
C ILE A 76 -4.39 12.67 -6.85
N PHE A 77 -4.37 13.50 -7.90
CA PHE A 77 -3.25 13.55 -8.83
C PHE A 77 -1.95 14.03 -8.16
N TYR A 78 -2.01 15.01 -7.25
CA TYR A 78 -0.84 15.43 -6.48
C TYR A 78 -0.33 14.37 -5.50
N LEU A 79 -1.20 13.55 -4.90
CA LEU A 79 -0.77 12.42 -4.07
C LEU A 79 -0.05 11.34 -4.89
N ILE A 80 -0.54 11.00 -6.09
CA ILE A 80 0.15 10.07 -7.00
C ILE A 80 1.50 10.65 -7.46
N CYS A 81 1.56 11.95 -7.74
CA CYS A 81 2.79 12.68 -8.04
C CYS A 81 3.80 12.58 -6.89
N ALA A 82 3.38 12.90 -5.66
CA ALA A 82 4.24 12.87 -4.47
C ALA A 82 4.78 11.45 -4.18
N VAL A 83 3.94 10.42 -4.28
CA VAL A 83 4.37 9.01 -4.13
C VAL A 83 5.40 8.65 -5.21
N SER A 84 5.16 9.01 -6.47
CA SER A 84 6.06 8.73 -7.58
C SER A 84 7.41 9.45 -7.45
N PHE A 85 7.39 10.69 -6.97
CA PHE A 85 8.60 11.48 -6.68
C PHE A 85 9.41 10.88 -5.52
N VAL A 86 8.75 10.47 -4.43
CA VAL A 86 9.42 9.78 -3.32
C VAL A 86 10.01 8.44 -3.76
N GLN A 87 9.29 7.65 -4.57
CA GLN A 87 9.82 6.41 -5.15
C GLN A 87 11.04 6.65 -6.06
N LEU A 88 11.05 7.73 -6.85
CA LEU A 88 12.21 8.15 -7.66
C LEU A 88 13.41 8.53 -6.78
N LEU A 89 13.21 9.34 -5.74
CA LEU A 89 14.28 9.74 -4.80
C LEU A 89 14.86 8.53 -4.05
N VAL A 90 14.03 7.61 -3.58
CA VAL A 90 14.47 6.37 -2.92
C VAL A 90 15.24 5.47 -3.89
N CYS A 91 14.80 5.38 -5.15
CA CYS A 91 15.51 4.65 -6.21
C CYS A 91 16.91 5.24 -6.47
N ILE A 92 17.02 6.57 -6.64
CA ILE A 92 18.30 7.28 -6.84
C ILE A 92 19.22 7.10 -5.63
N ARG A 93 18.69 7.24 -4.40
CA ARG A 93 19.45 7.03 -3.16
C ARG A 93 19.95 5.59 -3.03
N SER A 94 19.10 4.60 -3.34
CA SER A 94 19.46 3.16 -3.33
C SER A 94 20.57 2.85 -4.33
N GLU A 95 20.54 3.41 -5.54
CA GLU A 95 21.63 3.25 -6.50
C GLU A 95 22.90 3.98 -6.06
N PHE A 96 22.81 5.23 -5.58
CA PHE A 96 23.97 5.99 -5.09
C PHE A 96 24.71 5.26 -3.97
N SER A 97 24.00 4.69 -2.99
CA SER A 97 24.58 3.90 -1.89
C SER A 97 25.24 2.59 -2.34
N ARG A 98 24.97 2.09 -3.54
CA ARG A 98 25.58 0.85 -4.09
C ARG A 98 26.81 1.11 -4.94
N ILE A 99 26.98 2.33 -5.46
CA ILE A 99 28.06 2.68 -6.37
C ILE A 99 29.30 3.05 -5.55
N LYS A 100 30.36 2.25 -5.66
CA LYS A 100 31.70 2.57 -5.14
C LYS A 100 32.66 2.84 -6.31
N PRO A 101 33.43 3.95 -6.32
CA PRO A 101 33.28 5.14 -5.46
C PRO A 101 31.98 5.91 -5.76
N PRO A 102 31.40 6.61 -4.75
CA PRO A 102 30.14 7.33 -4.90
C PRO A 102 30.24 8.42 -5.96
N SER A 103 29.24 8.52 -6.84
CA SER A 103 29.25 9.44 -7.98
C SER A 103 27.83 9.84 -8.41
N LEU A 104 27.47 11.10 -8.20
CA LEU A 104 26.10 11.60 -8.43
C LEU A 104 25.67 11.44 -9.90
N LEU A 105 26.49 11.85 -10.86
CA LEU A 105 26.25 11.67 -12.30
C LEU A 105 25.97 10.21 -12.71
N LYS A 106 26.49 9.25 -11.95
CA LYS A 106 26.33 7.81 -12.19
C LYS A 106 25.06 7.25 -11.57
N ALA A 107 24.58 7.84 -10.46
CA ALA A 107 23.30 7.52 -9.83
C ALA A 107 22.11 8.19 -10.55
N PHE A 108 22.29 9.41 -11.06
CA PHE A 108 21.32 10.09 -11.95
C PHE A 108 21.23 9.48 -13.36
N LYS A 109 22.00 8.43 -13.66
CA LYS A 109 21.91 7.72 -14.94
C LYS A 109 20.49 7.21 -15.15
N VAL A 110 19.89 7.61 -16.27
CA VAL A 110 18.55 7.18 -16.69
C VAL A 110 18.52 5.66 -16.85
N THR A 111 17.60 5.03 -16.14
CA THR A 111 17.23 3.61 -16.25
C THR A 111 15.73 3.53 -16.44
N THR A 112 15.21 2.44 -17.01
CA THR A 112 13.77 2.32 -17.34
C THR A 112 12.87 2.64 -16.14
N GLN A 113 13.23 2.18 -14.93
CA GLN A 113 12.48 2.49 -13.70
C GLN A 113 12.45 3.99 -13.37
N LYS A 114 13.60 4.69 -13.41
CA LYS A 114 13.66 6.13 -13.11
C LYS A 114 12.90 6.95 -14.15
N ALA A 115 12.99 6.56 -15.42
CA ALA A 115 12.24 7.19 -16.50
C ALA A 115 10.73 7.04 -16.29
N LEU A 116 10.25 5.84 -15.93
CA LEU A 116 8.83 5.61 -15.64
C LEU A 116 8.33 6.46 -14.47
N TYR A 117 9.06 6.52 -13.34
CA TYR A 117 8.69 7.39 -12.22
C TYR A 117 8.69 8.89 -12.59
N ALA A 118 9.67 9.34 -13.36
CA ALA A 118 9.75 10.74 -13.80
C ALA A 118 8.57 11.10 -14.74
N LEU A 119 8.24 10.23 -15.70
CA LEU A 119 7.13 10.42 -16.62
C LEU A 119 5.79 10.51 -15.90
N ILE A 120 5.50 9.56 -14.98
CA ILE A 120 4.24 9.60 -14.23
C ILE A 120 4.19 10.78 -13.25
N CYS A 121 5.31 11.16 -12.64
CA CYS A 121 5.41 12.36 -11.80
C CYS A 121 5.07 13.63 -12.60
N ILE A 122 5.60 13.79 -13.83
CA ILE A 122 5.30 14.95 -14.69
C ILE A 122 3.84 14.93 -15.15
N ALA A 123 3.32 13.77 -15.57
CA ALA A 123 1.93 13.63 -16.01
C ALA A 123 0.93 13.97 -14.89
N THR A 124 1.15 13.43 -13.70
CA THR A 124 0.26 13.65 -12.55
C THR A 124 0.44 15.04 -11.94
N PHE A 125 1.62 15.66 -12.02
CA PHE A 125 1.80 17.07 -11.70
C PHE A 125 1.00 17.97 -12.65
N ALA A 126 1.14 17.78 -13.97
CA ALA A 126 0.40 18.54 -14.98
C ALA A 126 -1.12 18.39 -14.81
N ARG A 127 -1.59 17.17 -14.54
CA ARG A 127 -3.02 16.89 -14.35
C ARG A 127 -3.56 17.43 -13.03
N GLY A 128 -2.79 17.34 -11.94
CA GLY A 128 -3.11 17.95 -10.66
C GLY A 128 -3.18 19.49 -10.75
N PHE A 129 -2.25 20.10 -11.50
CA PHE A 129 -2.22 21.53 -11.76
C PHE A 129 -3.44 22.00 -12.56
N TYR A 130 -3.82 21.30 -13.62
CA TYR A 130 -5.05 21.58 -14.37
C TYR A 130 -6.28 21.65 -13.44
N PHE A 131 -6.50 20.62 -12.61
CA PHE A 131 -7.62 20.62 -11.66
C PHE A 131 -7.46 21.63 -10.49
N SER A 132 -6.28 22.22 -10.28
CA SER A 132 -6.05 23.22 -9.22
C SER A 132 -6.44 24.65 -9.60
N SER A 133 -6.68 24.91 -10.89
CA SER A 133 -6.81 26.27 -11.46
C SER A 133 -8.10 26.49 -12.28
N PRO A 134 -9.31 26.11 -11.80
CA PRO A 134 -10.54 26.21 -12.60
C PRO A 134 -10.98 27.64 -12.92
N GLU A 135 -10.67 28.61 -12.05
CA GLU A 135 -11.03 30.02 -12.24
C GLU A 135 -10.23 30.71 -13.36
N ASN A 136 -9.10 30.12 -13.78
CA ASN A 136 -8.21 30.69 -14.80
C ASN A 136 -8.68 30.37 -16.23
N ALA A 137 -9.96 30.61 -16.52
CA ALA A 137 -10.57 30.42 -17.85
C ALA A 137 -9.93 31.30 -18.96
N SER A 138 -9.15 32.31 -18.58
CA SER A 138 -8.33 33.16 -19.46
C SER A 138 -6.99 32.53 -19.91
N LEU A 139 -6.69 31.29 -19.50
CA LEU A 139 -5.50 30.56 -19.92
C LEU A 139 -5.86 29.55 -21.01
N ASP A 140 -5.91 29.98 -22.27
CA ASP A 140 -6.19 29.13 -23.45
C ASP A 140 -5.40 27.81 -23.44
N TRP A 141 -4.16 27.83 -22.94
CA TRP A 141 -3.24 26.68 -22.86
C TRP A 141 -3.61 25.63 -21.80
N ALA A 142 -4.55 25.91 -20.89
CA ALA A 142 -5.04 24.92 -19.92
C ALA A 142 -5.72 23.73 -20.62
N SER A 143 -6.31 23.95 -21.79
CA SER A 143 -6.82 22.90 -22.68
C SER A 143 -5.70 21.96 -23.17
N SER A 144 -4.62 22.51 -23.73
CA SER A 144 -3.46 21.74 -24.18
C SER A 144 -2.74 21.02 -23.04
N LEU A 145 -2.78 21.57 -21.81
CA LEU A 145 -2.27 20.89 -20.61
C LEU A 145 -3.10 19.65 -20.25
N MET A 146 -4.43 19.71 -20.44
CA MET A 146 -5.31 18.54 -20.30
C MET A 146 -4.91 17.43 -21.29
N SER A 147 -4.61 17.77 -22.54
CA SER A 147 -4.20 16.81 -23.58
C SER A 147 -2.81 16.24 -23.34
N ALA A 148 -1.86 17.04 -22.85
CA ALA A 148 -0.47 16.66 -22.59
C ALA A 148 -0.28 15.46 -21.65
N TYR A 149 -1.30 15.13 -20.85
CA TYR A 149 -1.33 13.94 -20.01
C TYR A 149 -1.26 12.63 -20.81
N TYR A 150 -1.98 12.52 -21.94
CA TYR A 150 -2.03 11.28 -22.71
C TYR A 150 -0.70 10.94 -23.41
N PRO A 151 0.03 11.88 -24.04
CA PRO A 151 1.40 11.69 -24.51
C PRO A 151 2.36 11.16 -23.43
N LEU A 152 2.30 11.67 -22.20
CA LEU A 152 3.19 11.23 -21.12
C LEU A 152 2.87 9.79 -20.66
N LEU A 153 1.58 9.42 -20.57
CA LEU A 153 1.17 8.02 -20.37
C LEU A 153 1.59 7.13 -21.54
N LEU A 154 1.45 7.60 -22.79
CA LEU A 154 1.90 6.89 -23.99
C LEU A 154 3.41 6.66 -23.98
N THR A 155 4.22 7.64 -23.54
CA THR A 155 5.67 7.45 -23.35
C THR A 155 5.96 6.37 -22.31
N GLY A 156 5.31 6.39 -21.14
CA GLY A 156 5.50 5.36 -20.12
C GLY A 156 5.11 3.97 -20.60
N SER A 157 3.99 3.86 -21.32
CA SER A 157 3.44 2.60 -21.82
C SER A 157 4.27 2.02 -22.97
N SER A 158 4.65 2.84 -23.95
CA SER A 158 5.55 2.46 -25.05
C SER A 158 6.94 2.07 -24.55
N LEU A 159 7.46 2.73 -23.51
CA LEU A 159 8.73 2.36 -22.87
C LEU A 159 8.69 0.92 -22.30
N ILE A 160 7.57 0.52 -21.68
CA ILE A 160 7.37 -0.85 -21.18
C ILE A 160 7.28 -1.85 -22.33
N VAL A 161 6.49 -1.54 -23.37
CA VAL A 161 6.34 -2.37 -24.57
C VAL A 161 7.68 -2.59 -25.27
N CYS A 162 8.43 -1.53 -25.54
CA CYS A 162 9.75 -1.62 -26.18
C CYS A 162 10.78 -2.35 -25.29
N PHE A 163 10.67 -2.22 -23.97
CA PHE A 163 11.52 -2.97 -23.04
C PHE A 163 11.22 -4.47 -23.05
N TRP A 164 9.94 -4.87 -23.03
CA TRP A 164 9.56 -6.28 -23.16
C TRP A 164 9.97 -6.87 -24.52
N ALA A 165 9.85 -6.10 -25.60
CA ALA A 165 10.36 -6.50 -26.92
C ALA A 165 11.87 -6.82 -26.90
N GLU A 166 12.71 -5.97 -26.31
CA GLU A 166 14.15 -6.29 -26.15
C GLU A 166 14.37 -7.55 -25.29
N VAL A 167 13.68 -7.68 -24.17
CA VAL A 167 13.88 -8.79 -23.22
C VAL A 167 13.48 -10.15 -23.79
N PHE A 168 12.45 -10.21 -24.65
CA PHE A 168 12.01 -11.45 -25.29
C PHE A 168 12.76 -11.79 -26.58
N HIS A 169 13.09 -10.81 -27.43
CA HIS A 169 13.74 -11.08 -28.71
C HIS A 169 15.28 -11.12 -28.64
N LEU A 170 15.90 -10.54 -27.61
CA LEU A 170 17.36 -10.57 -27.41
C LEU A 170 17.77 -11.63 -26.37
N ARG A 171 18.56 -12.60 -26.82
CA ARG A 171 19.01 -13.75 -26.02
C ARG A 171 20.16 -13.36 -25.08
N ASP A 172 21.15 -12.62 -25.59
CA ASP A 172 22.50 -12.48 -24.99
C ASP A 172 22.69 -11.30 -24.02
N LEU A 173 21.60 -10.68 -23.56
CA LEU A 173 21.67 -9.60 -22.58
C LEU A 173 22.04 -10.16 -21.19
N ARG A 174 23.12 -9.65 -20.56
CA ARG A 174 23.36 -9.85 -19.12
C ARG A 174 22.46 -8.92 -18.32
N HIS A 175 21.61 -9.49 -17.46
CA HIS A 175 20.51 -8.77 -16.78
C HIS A 175 20.91 -8.13 -15.43
N ASP A 176 22.17 -8.29 -15.00
CA ASP A 176 22.61 -7.94 -13.64
C ASP A 176 22.66 -6.43 -13.36
N LYS A 177 22.74 -5.60 -14.42
CA LYS A 177 22.87 -4.14 -14.34
C LYS A 177 21.64 -3.48 -14.95
N PRO A 178 20.99 -2.51 -14.25
CA PRO A 178 19.89 -1.77 -14.84
C PRO A 178 20.40 -0.93 -16.03
N ARG A 179 19.65 -0.97 -17.13
CA ARG A 179 19.93 -0.23 -18.37
C ARG A 179 18.66 0.48 -18.82
N PHE A 180 18.83 1.42 -19.75
CA PHE A 180 17.74 1.92 -20.58
C PHE A 180 17.65 1.08 -21.87
N LEU A 181 16.69 1.38 -22.75
CA LEU A 181 16.56 0.74 -24.08
C LEU A 181 17.87 0.80 -24.88
N SER A 182 18.03 -0.16 -25.80
CA SER A 182 19.20 -0.32 -26.66
C SER A 182 18.82 -0.42 -28.14
N LYS A 183 18.30 -1.57 -28.59
CA LYS A 183 17.94 -1.79 -30.02
C LYS A 183 16.53 -1.28 -30.35
N SER A 184 15.58 -1.39 -29.43
CA SER A 184 14.21 -0.88 -29.60
C SER A 184 14.08 0.60 -29.27
N PHE A 185 15.18 1.27 -28.87
CA PHE A 185 15.21 2.71 -28.63
C PHE A 185 14.77 3.53 -29.85
N LEU A 186 15.12 3.11 -31.08
CA LEU A 186 14.71 3.81 -32.30
C LEU A 186 13.19 3.76 -32.51
N GLY A 187 12.55 2.62 -32.27
CA GLY A 187 11.10 2.47 -32.36
C GLY A 187 10.36 3.27 -31.27
N PHE A 188 10.89 3.22 -30.04
CA PHE A 188 10.41 4.07 -28.93
C PHE A 188 10.52 5.57 -29.28
N LEU A 189 11.65 6.01 -29.82
CA LEU A 189 11.87 7.40 -30.20
C LEU A 189 10.92 7.83 -31.32
N ALA A 190 10.77 7.03 -32.39
CA ALA A 190 9.87 7.34 -33.49
C ALA A 190 8.40 7.45 -33.05
N PHE A 191 7.93 6.51 -32.21
CA PHE A 191 6.57 6.56 -31.66
C PHE A 191 6.33 7.82 -30.82
N ASN A 192 7.31 8.21 -30.00
CA ASN A 192 7.19 9.41 -29.18
C ASN A 192 7.31 10.69 -30.01
N ILE A 193 8.14 10.74 -31.05
CA ILE A 193 8.18 11.88 -32.00
C ILE A 193 6.79 12.12 -32.61
N ILE A 194 6.11 11.07 -33.08
CA ILE A 194 4.74 11.17 -33.61
C ILE A 194 3.78 11.68 -32.52
N THR A 195 3.84 11.11 -31.32
CA THR A 195 2.95 11.44 -30.21
C THR A 195 3.11 12.90 -29.75
N TYR A 196 4.34 13.39 -29.61
CA TYR A 196 4.60 14.80 -29.24
C TYR A 196 4.44 15.77 -30.41
N SER A 197 4.57 15.34 -31.68
CA SER A 197 4.23 16.19 -32.82
C SER A 197 2.73 16.45 -32.93
N LEU A 198 1.88 15.49 -32.54
CA LEU A 198 0.43 15.72 -32.44
C LEU A 198 0.10 16.73 -31.35
N LEU A 199 0.70 16.60 -30.14
CA LEU A 199 0.51 17.56 -29.06
C LEU A 199 1.00 18.97 -29.44
N LEU A 200 2.12 19.06 -30.16
CA LEU A 200 2.64 20.34 -30.66
C LEU A 200 1.72 20.94 -31.73
N ALA A 201 1.17 20.13 -32.65
CA ALA A 201 0.22 20.59 -33.65
C ALA A 201 -1.10 21.07 -33.01
N GLU A 202 -1.61 20.36 -32.00
CA GLU A 202 -2.77 20.77 -31.20
C GLU A 202 -2.53 22.12 -30.52
N LEU A 203 -1.39 22.29 -29.84
CA LEU A 203 -1.02 23.55 -29.19
C LEU A 203 -0.85 24.68 -30.21
N VAL A 204 -0.22 24.43 -31.36
CA VAL A 204 -0.05 25.45 -32.40
C VAL A 204 -1.40 25.89 -32.99
N LEU A 205 -2.30 24.95 -33.31
CA LEU A 205 -3.60 25.26 -33.91
C LEU A 205 -4.59 25.87 -32.91
N THR A 206 -4.54 25.49 -31.64
CA THR A 206 -5.42 26.08 -30.60
C THR A 206 -4.96 27.47 -30.15
N GLN A 207 -3.65 27.71 -30.00
CA GLN A 207 -3.13 28.97 -29.45
C GLN A 207 -2.85 30.04 -30.53
N PHE A 208 -2.29 29.67 -31.69
CA PHE A 208 -1.71 30.65 -32.63
C PHE A 208 -2.51 30.89 -33.91
N ALA A 209 -3.43 29.99 -34.29
CA ALA A 209 -4.09 30.05 -35.59
C ALA A 209 -5.37 30.92 -35.64
N GLY A 210 -5.79 31.52 -34.51
CA GLY A 210 -6.88 32.50 -34.47
C GLY A 210 -8.30 31.96 -34.69
N TYR A 211 -8.46 30.64 -34.79
CA TYR A 211 -9.74 29.97 -35.04
C TYR A 211 -10.80 30.22 -33.97
N GLY A 212 -12.08 30.15 -34.38
CA GLY A 212 -13.24 30.29 -33.50
C GLY A 212 -13.49 29.05 -32.63
N GLU A 213 -14.35 29.17 -31.61
CA GLU A 213 -14.61 28.11 -30.61
C GLU A 213 -15.12 26.80 -31.24
N THR A 214 -15.96 26.89 -32.27
CA THR A 214 -16.47 25.74 -33.02
C THR A 214 -15.37 25.00 -33.78
N GLU A 215 -14.43 25.73 -34.39
CA GLU A 215 -13.27 25.14 -35.08
C GLU A 215 -12.28 24.53 -34.06
N ARG A 216 -12.00 25.25 -32.95
CA ARG A 216 -11.16 24.75 -31.86
C ARG A 216 -11.69 23.44 -31.28
N SER A 217 -12.99 23.32 -31.03
CA SER A 217 -13.59 22.08 -30.50
C SER A 217 -13.53 20.91 -31.50
N LEU A 218 -13.70 21.18 -32.81
CA LEU A 218 -13.47 20.18 -33.86
C LEU A 218 -12.01 19.71 -33.91
N PHE A 219 -11.02 20.62 -33.85
CA PHE A 219 -9.61 20.25 -33.81
C PHE A 219 -9.28 19.41 -32.57
N LEU A 220 -9.74 19.82 -31.38
CA LEU A 220 -9.56 19.05 -30.13
C LEU A 220 -10.18 17.65 -30.22
N GLY A 221 -11.34 17.50 -30.87
CA GLY A 221 -11.94 16.19 -31.15
C GLY A 221 -11.06 15.30 -32.04
N VAL A 222 -10.46 15.87 -33.09
CA VAL A 222 -9.55 15.15 -34.01
C VAL A 222 -8.24 14.74 -33.31
N PHE A 223 -7.65 15.61 -32.47
CA PHE A 223 -6.45 15.27 -31.71
C PHE A 223 -6.71 14.22 -30.64
N ASN A 224 -7.80 14.33 -29.87
CA ASN A 224 -8.20 13.31 -28.90
C ASN A 224 -8.50 11.96 -29.57
N GLY A 225 -9.18 11.95 -30.72
CA GLY A 225 -9.36 10.74 -31.53
C GLY A 225 -8.04 10.14 -32.03
N SER A 226 -7.07 10.98 -32.39
CA SER A 226 -5.72 10.54 -32.80
C SER A 226 -4.94 9.90 -31.64
N PHE A 227 -5.04 10.47 -30.42
CA PHE A 227 -4.48 9.86 -29.22
C PHE A 227 -5.18 8.54 -28.84
N ALA A 228 -6.50 8.42 -29.04
CA ALA A 228 -7.21 7.15 -28.85
C ALA A 228 -6.69 6.05 -29.79
N VAL A 229 -6.41 6.37 -31.07
CA VAL A 229 -5.80 5.42 -32.01
C VAL A 229 -4.37 5.02 -31.59
N LEU A 230 -3.55 5.96 -31.11
CA LEU A 230 -2.23 5.64 -30.57
C LEU A 230 -2.31 4.76 -29.30
N MET A 231 -3.30 5.02 -28.43
CA MET A 231 -3.59 4.17 -27.27
C MET A 231 -4.01 2.76 -27.70
N VAL A 232 -4.86 2.59 -28.74
CA VAL A 232 -5.20 1.26 -29.31
C VAL A 232 -3.95 0.51 -29.75
N ILE A 233 -3.04 1.16 -30.48
CA ILE A 233 -1.80 0.55 -30.95
C ILE A 233 -0.94 0.07 -29.76
N VAL A 234 -0.84 0.88 -28.70
CA VAL A 234 -0.13 0.52 -27.47
C VAL A 234 -0.83 -0.61 -26.71
N VAL A 235 -2.17 -0.62 -26.62
CA VAL A 235 -2.95 -1.74 -26.03
C VAL A 235 -2.66 -3.05 -26.78
N VAL A 236 -2.67 -3.03 -28.11
CA VAL A 236 -2.41 -4.23 -28.93
C VAL A 236 -1.02 -4.78 -28.68
N PHE A 237 0.04 -3.96 -28.72
CA PHE A 237 1.39 -4.44 -28.42
C PHE A 237 1.57 -4.84 -26.95
N PHE A 238 0.95 -4.13 -26.00
CA PHE A 238 0.97 -4.50 -24.59
C PHE A 238 0.28 -5.86 -24.35
N LEU A 239 -0.82 -6.15 -25.05
CA LEU A 239 -1.48 -7.46 -25.01
C LEU A 239 -0.61 -8.55 -25.63
N ILE A 240 0.00 -8.33 -26.80
CA ILE A 240 0.88 -9.32 -27.46
C ILE A 240 2.03 -9.73 -26.52
N TYR A 241 2.80 -8.78 -26.01
CA TYR A 241 3.90 -9.09 -25.09
C TYR A 241 3.42 -9.48 -23.69
N GLY A 242 2.26 -8.98 -23.26
CA GLY A 242 1.69 -9.25 -21.95
C GLY A 242 1.12 -10.67 -21.82
N VAL A 243 0.50 -11.20 -22.87
CA VAL A 243 0.10 -12.61 -22.98
C VAL A 243 1.33 -13.52 -22.92
N GLU A 244 2.42 -13.11 -23.57
CA GLU A 244 3.71 -13.81 -23.52
C GLU A 244 4.32 -13.80 -22.10
N VAL A 245 4.28 -12.68 -21.38
CA VAL A 245 4.61 -12.65 -19.94
C VAL A 245 3.71 -13.61 -19.16
N TYR A 246 2.39 -13.48 -19.31
CA TYR A 246 1.39 -14.22 -18.53
C TYR A 246 1.54 -15.74 -18.65
N PHE A 247 1.77 -16.26 -19.86
CA PHE A 247 1.91 -17.71 -20.10
C PHE A 247 3.34 -18.24 -19.92
N LYS A 248 4.40 -17.46 -20.19
CA LYS A 248 5.77 -17.91 -19.87
C LYS A 248 5.98 -17.99 -18.35
N VAL A 249 5.30 -17.14 -17.58
CA VAL A 249 5.11 -17.22 -16.11
C VAL A 249 4.22 -18.41 -15.66
N ARG A 250 3.86 -19.32 -16.57
CA ARG A 250 3.34 -20.67 -16.25
C ARG A 250 4.36 -21.76 -16.56
N GLY A 251 5.02 -21.70 -17.73
CA GLY A 251 5.94 -22.76 -18.20
C GLY A 251 7.15 -23.02 -17.29
N ALA A 252 7.71 -21.98 -16.67
CA ALA A 252 8.87 -22.13 -15.79
C ALA A 252 8.57 -22.83 -14.45
N PHE A 253 7.31 -22.81 -14.00
CA PHE A 253 6.89 -23.36 -12.71
C PHE A 253 6.43 -24.82 -12.79
N VAL A 254 6.27 -25.36 -14.00
CA VAL A 254 5.88 -26.76 -14.26
C VAL A 254 7.11 -27.65 -14.52
N ALA A 255 8.29 -27.05 -14.72
CA ALA A 255 9.49 -27.74 -15.24
C ALA A 255 10.72 -27.65 -14.32
N GLY A 256 10.53 -27.59 -12.99
CA GLY A 256 11.63 -27.48 -12.02
C GLY A 256 11.37 -28.18 -10.68
N PRO A 257 12.44 -28.54 -9.93
CA PRO A 257 12.34 -29.19 -8.61
C PRO A 257 11.75 -28.25 -7.54
N PRO A 258 11.28 -28.79 -6.39
CA PRO A 258 10.41 -28.08 -5.46
C PRO A 258 11.12 -27.09 -4.52
N THR A 259 11.70 -26.02 -5.08
CA THR A 259 11.88 -24.75 -4.32
C THR A 259 10.59 -23.95 -4.43
N LEU A 260 9.85 -23.80 -3.34
CA LEU A 260 8.47 -23.28 -3.38
C LEU A 260 8.40 -21.88 -4.03
N PRO A 261 7.69 -21.73 -5.17
CA PRO A 261 7.70 -20.47 -5.90
C PRO A 261 6.89 -19.38 -5.17
N ASN A 262 7.39 -18.15 -5.19
CA ASN A 262 6.78 -17.04 -4.45
C ASN A 262 5.46 -16.58 -5.11
N MET A 263 4.35 -17.18 -4.68
CA MET A 263 2.99 -16.94 -5.18
C MET A 263 2.58 -15.46 -5.16
N SER A 264 3.09 -14.65 -4.23
CA SER A 264 2.76 -13.22 -4.16
C SER A 264 3.16 -12.47 -5.43
N GLN A 265 4.35 -12.74 -5.98
CA GLN A 265 4.84 -12.09 -7.20
C GLN A 265 4.10 -12.60 -8.45
N VAL A 266 3.70 -13.87 -8.47
CA VAL A 266 2.89 -14.45 -9.55
C VAL A 266 1.48 -13.85 -9.55
N HIS A 267 0.88 -13.62 -8.37
CA HIS A 267 -0.42 -12.96 -8.27
C HIS A 267 -0.32 -11.46 -8.64
N GLN A 268 0.66 -10.73 -8.10
CA GLN A 268 0.91 -9.31 -8.41
C GLN A 268 1.13 -9.06 -9.91
N SER A 269 1.91 -9.91 -10.58
CA SER A 269 2.16 -9.79 -12.02
C SER A 269 0.91 -10.02 -12.86
N ARG A 270 0.12 -11.06 -12.56
CA ARG A 270 -1.15 -11.31 -13.26
C ARG A 270 -2.17 -10.19 -13.03
N LEU A 271 -2.37 -9.78 -11.77
CA LEU A 271 -3.31 -8.71 -11.42
C LEU A 271 -2.91 -7.38 -12.08
N GLY A 272 -1.64 -6.99 -11.98
CA GLY A 272 -1.14 -5.76 -12.60
C GLY A 272 -1.27 -5.76 -14.12
N LEU A 273 -0.99 -6.88 -14.78
CA LEU A 273 -1.04 -6.99 -16.24
C LEU A 273 -2.48 -6.96 -16.77
N VAL A 274 -3.40 -7.67 -16.13
CA VAL A 274 -4.84 -7.60 -16.46
C VAL A 274 -5.39 -6.21 -16.18
N ALA A 275 -5.12 -5.63 -15.00
CA ALA A 275 -5.61 -4.31 -14.64
C ALA A 275 -5.18 -3.22 -15.62
N PHE A 276 -3.92 -3.24 -16.08
CA PHE A 276 -3.47 -2.26 -17.09
C PHE A 276 -4.20 -2.40 -18.41
N ALA A 277 -4.29 -3.64 -18.91
CA ALA A 277 -4.98 -3.91 -20.18
C ALA A 277 -6.46 -3.50 -20.13
N THR A 278 -7.15 -3.78 -19.02
CA THR A 278 -8.55 -3.36 -18.84
C THR A 278 -8.68 -1.85 -18.72
N LEU A 279 -7.88 -1.19 -17.87
CA LEU A 279 -7.95 0.27 -17.68
C LEU A 279 -7.64 1.02 -18.99
N LEU A 280 -6.63 0.58 -19.73
CA LEU A 280 -6.19 1.24 -20.97
C LEU A 280 -7.21 1.03 -22.11
N LEU A 281 -7.79 -0.17 -22.22
CA LEU A 281 -8.90 -0.44 -23.14
C LEU A 281 -10.15 0.38 -22.77
N THR A 282 -10.47 0.49 -21.47
CA THR A 282 -11.60 1.29 -21.00
C THR A 282 -11.39 2.78 -21.26
N MET A 283 -10.19 3.34 -21.08
CA MET A 283 -9.90 4.72 -21.50
C MET A 283 -10.08 4.93 -22.99
N VAL A 284 -9.60 4.00 -23.83
CA VAL A 284 -9.82 4.06 -25.29
C VAL A 284 -11.31 4.14 -25.62
N LEU A 285 -12.15 3.31 -24.97
CA LEU A 285 -13.60 3.33 -25.17
C LEU A 285 -14.23 4.65 -24.68
N PHE A 286 -13.80 5.21 -23.55
CA PHE A 286 -14.27 6.52 -23.08
C PHE A 286 -13.86 7.68 -24.00
N ILE A 287 -12.62 7.71 -24.51
CA ILE A 287 -12.18 8.77 -25.44
C ILE A 287 -12.95 8.68 -26.76
N PHE A 288 -13.14 7.48 -27.32
CA PHE A 288 -14.01 7.31 -28.50
C PHE A 288 -15.46 7.70 -28.21
N SER A 289 -15.99 7.39 -27.02
CA SER A 289 -17.33 7.81 -26.60
C SER A 289 -17.46 9.33 -26.48
N ASP A 290 -16.43 10.03 -25.99
CA ASP A 290 -16.42 11.49 -25.88
C ASP A 290 -16.30 12.19 -27.24
N VAL A 291 -15.42 11.69 -28.12
CA VAL A 291 -15.30 12.15 -29.52
C VAL A 291 -16.61 11.91 -30.30
N MET A 292 -17.31 10.81 -30.04
CA MET A 292 -18.65 10.53 -30.59
C MET A 292 -19.78 11.26 -29.82
N GLY A 293 -19.46 12.22 -28.94
CA GLY A 293 -20.39 12.90 -28.04
C GLY A 293 -21.63 13.47 -28.73
N ALA A 294 -21.47 14.09 -29.89
CA ALA A 294 -22.55 14.67 -30.70
C ALA A 294 -23.63 13.66 -31.16
N PHE A 295 -23.38 12.35 -31.05
CA PHE A 295 -24.38 11.32 -31.37
C PHE A 295 -25.21 10.86 -30.17
N TRP A 296 -24.79 11.15 -28.93
CA TRP A 296 -25.39 10.57 -27.73
C TRP A 296 -25.59 11.52 -26.54
N LYS A 297 -24.76 12.57 -26.36
CA LYS A 297 -24.86 13.48 -25.21
C LYS A 297 -26.25 14.14 -25.13
N ASP A 298 -26.79 14.57 -26.27
CA ASP A 298 -28.12 15.19 -26.38
C ASP A 298 -29.30 14.21 -26.13
N LYS A 299 -29.01 12.91 -26.03
CA LYS A 299 -30.00 11.84 -25.80
C LYS A 299 -29.97 11.28 -24.37
N VAL A 300 -29.04 11.76 -23.54
CA VAL A 300 -28.81 11.26 -22.19
C VAL A 300 -28.83 12.42 -21.20
N ALA A 301 -29.80 12.38 -20.29
CA ALA A 301 -29.99 13.38 -19.25
C ALA A 301 -28.71 13.62 -18.42
N VAL A 302 -28.55 14.82 -17.88
CA VAL A 302 -27.33 15.28 -17.19
C VAL A 302 -26.76 14.28 -16.18
N LEU A 303 -27.59 13.57 -15.41
CA LEU A 303 -27.10 12.56 -14.45
C LEU A 303 -26.28 11.43 -15.11
N GLY A 304 -26.65 11.02 -16.33
CA GLY A 304 -25.89 10.04 -17.12
C GLY A 304 -24.59 10.61 -17.67
N ARG A 305 -24.60 11.88 -18.11
CA ARG A 305 -23.40 12.61 -18.55
C ARG A 305 -22.40 12.80 -17.39
N ASN A 306 -22.89 13.16 -16.21
CA ASN A 306 -22.11 13.28 -14.98
C ASN A 306 -21.49 11.95 -14.53
N CYS A 307 -22.23 10.84 -14.66
CA CYS A 307 -21.70 9.51 -14.41
C CYS A 307 -20.56 9.15 -15.38
N HIS A 308 -20.69 9.50 -16.67
CA HIS A 308 -19.67 9.28 -17.69
C HIS A 308 -18.38 10.05 -17.41
N ASP A 309 -18.44 11.37 -17.15
CA ASP A 309 -17.24 12.17 -16.84
C ASP A 309 -16.54 11.67 -15.56
N VAL A 310 -17.28 11.43 -14.47
CA VAL A 310 -16.68 10.92 -13.22
C VAL A 310 -16.04 9.54 -13.42
N MET A 311 -16.68 8.63 -14.16
CA MET A 311 -16.07 7.34 -14.49
C MET A 311 -14.82 7.48 -15.37
N PHE A 312 -14.84 8.39 -16.34
CA PHE A 312 -13.66 8.71 -17.15
C PHE A 312 -12.49 9.18 -16.27
N ARG A 313 -12.71 10.10 -15.32
CA ARG A 313 -11.68 10.54 -14.36
C ARG A 313 -11.20 9.44 -13.42
N VAL A 314 -12.08 8.52 -13.01
CA VAL A 314 -11.71 7.39 -12.14
C VAL A 314 -10.81 6.38 -12.87
N ILE A 315 -11.07 6.09 -14.15
CA ILE A 315 -10.18 5.24 -14.96
C ILE A 315 -8.89 5.99 -15.32
N GLU A 316 -8.95 7.30 -15.54
CA GLU A 316 -7.80 8.18 -15.76
C GLU A 316 -6.82 8.15 -14.56
N MET A 317 -7.36 8.29 -13.34
CA MET A 317 -6.64 8.07 -12.07
C MET A 317 -6.09 6.63 -11.98
N GLY A 318 -6.88 5.62 -12.38
CA GLY A 318 -6.49 4.22 -12.35
C GLY A 318 -5.23 3.93 -13.18
N LEU A 319 -5.12 4.49 -14.38
CA LEU A 319 -3.91 4.39 -15.20
C LEU A 319 -2.71 5.07 -14.53
N ALA A 320 -2.90 6.24 -13.92
CA ALA A 320 -1.82 6.93 -13.22
C ALA A 320 -1.30 6.13 -12.01
N LEU A 321 -2.22 5.62 -11.18
CA LEU A 321 -1.94 4.86 -9.97
C LEU A 321 -1.24 3.52 -10.26
N TRP A 322 -1.49 2.92 -11.43
CA TRP A 322 -0.90 1.63 -11.81
C TRP A 322 0.63 1.62 -11.78
N PHE A 323 1.29 2.67 -12.28
CA PHE A 323 2.75 2.75 -12.35
C PHE A 323 3.44 2.67 -10.97
N PRO A 324 3.14 3.53 -9.98
CA PRO A 324 3.74 3.45 -8.64
C PRO A 324 3.33 2.19 -7.85
N CYS A 325 2.17 1.59 -8.14
CA CYS A 325 1.77 0.31 -7.57
C CYS A 325 2.59 -0.86 -8.11
N VAL A 326 2.75 -0.97 -9.43
CA VAL A 326 3.50 -2.07 -10.07
C VAL A 326 5.02 -1.94 -9.86
N LEU A 327 5.52 -0.71 -9.73
CA LEU A 327 6.93 -0.41 -9.46
C LEU A 327 7.28 -0.29 -7.96
N TRP A 328 6.39 -0.67 -7.04
CA TRP A 328 6.48 -0.40 -5.59
C TRP A 328 7.86 -0.67 -4.95
N ASN A 329 8.56 -1.72 -5.37
CA ASN A 329 9.92 -2.06 -4.91
C ASN A 329 11.00 -1.14 -5.56
N CYS A 330 10.96 0.14 -5.20
CA CYS A 330 11.93 1.18 -5.58
C CYS A 330 13.38 0.88 -5.14
N VAL A 331 13.56 0.06 -4.09
CA VAL A 331 14.88 -0.28 -3.56
C VAL A 331 15.56 -1.40 -4.37
N GLN A 332 14.83 -2.39 -4.88
CA GLN A 332 15.39 -3.54 -5.61
C GLN A 332 14.76 -3.74 -6.99
N PRO A 333 15.16 -2.97 -8.04
CA PRO A 333 14.70 -3.16 -9.42
C PRO A 333 14.73 -4.61 -9.91
N GLN A 334 15.76 -5.37 -9.54
CA GLN A 334 15.95 -6.77 -9.90
C GLN A 334 14.90 -7.73 -9.30
N GLN A 335 13.98 -7.27 -8.44
CA GLN A 335 12.85 -8.02 -7.89
C GLN A 335 11.49 -7.63 -8.49
N LEU A 336 11.44 -6.59 -9.35
CA LEU A 336 10.20 -6.17 -10.01
C LEU A 336 9.91 -7.08 -11.21
N TRP A 337 8.77 -7.78 -11.19
CA TRP A 337 8.35 -8.69 -12.26
C TRP A 337 8.32 -8.03 -13.64
N ILE A 338 7.86 -6.78 -13.71
CA ILE A 338 7.73 -5.98 -14.94
C ILE A 338 9.09 -5.64 -15.57
N LEU A 339 10.14 -5.45 -14.76
CA LEU A 339 11.48 -5.07 -15.20
C LEU A 339 12.48 -6.24 -15.17
N ASN A 340 12.08 -7.40 -14.65
CA ASN A 340 12.88 -8.62 -14.65
C ASN A 340 12.00 -9.88 -14.80
N PRO A 341 11.31 -10.07 -15.94
CA PRO A 341 10.51 -11.26 -16.16
C PRO A 341 11.40 -12.53 -16.17
N LYS A 342 12.69 -12.44 -16.53
CA LYS A 342 13.57 -13.63 -16.59
C LYS A 342 13.81 -14.30 -15.22
N LYS A 343 13.62 -13.62 -14.09
CA LYS A 343 13.59 -14.27 -12.76
C LYS A 343 12.36 -15.17 -12.54
N LEU A 344 11.27 -14.93 -13.26
CA LEU A 344 10.11 -15.82 -13.31
C LEU A 344 10.27 -16.91 -14.39
N LEU A 345 11.39 -16.92 -15.13
CA LEU A 345 11.68 -17.81 -16.26
C LEU A 345 12.99 -18.60 -16.07
N VAL A 346 13.39 -18.85 -14.83
CA VAL A 346 14.61 -19.62 -14.51
C VAL A 346 14.40 -21.11 -14.80
N ARG A 347 14.44 -21.43 -16.10
CA ARG A 347 14.85 -22.76 -16.55
C ARG A 347 16.30 -22.93 -16.12
N ARG A 348 16.54 -23.66 -15.03
CA ARG A 348 17.90 -24.15 -14.73
C ARG A 348 18.40 -24.88 -15.98
N GLU A 349 19.55 -24.45 -16.49
CA GLU A 349 20.30 -25.32 -17.39
C GLU A 349 20.64 -26.60 -16.61
N PRO A 350 20.58 -27.79 -17.24
CA PRO A 350 20.96 -29.02 -16.57
C PRO A 350 22.42 -28.89 -16.12
N GLU A 351 22.66 -29.18 -14.84
CA GLU A 351 23.97 -29.04 -14.25
C GLU A 351 24.97 -29.88 -15.04
N LYS A 352 25.99 -29.22 -15.63
CA LYS A 352 26.98 -29.90 -16.46
C LYS A 352 27.88 -30.73 -15.56
N VAL A 353 27.46 -31.99 -15.34
CA VAL A 353 28.10 -32.98 -14.47
C VAL A 353 29.62 -32.90 -14.61
N ALA A 354 30.29 -32.45 -13.53
CA ALA A 354 31.73 -32.53 -13.41
C ALA A 354 32.14 -34.01 -13.25
N PRO A 355 33.34 -34.42 -13.69
CA PRO A 355 33.74 -35.82 -13.61
C PRO A 355 33.73 -36.34 -12.17
N THR A 356 33.36 -37.61 -12.01
CA THR A 356 33.46 -38.33 -10.74
C THR A 356 34.92 -38.41 -10.29
N GLY A 357 35.28 -37.64 -9.27
CA GLY A 357 36.54 -37.74 -8.52
C GLY A 357 36.25 -37.95 -7.04
N THR A 358 36.74 -39.05 -6.48
CA THR A 358 36.68 -39.35 -5.05
C THR A 358 37.78 -38.62 -4.30
N GLU A 359 37.46 -37.61 -3.49
CA GLU A 359 38.36 -37.07 -2.44
C GLU A 359 37.61 -36.08 -1.54
N SER A 360 37.23 -36.51 -0.33
CA SER A 360 36.88 -35.59 0.79
C SER A 360 36.88 -36.30 2.14
N GLU A 361 38.04 -36.80 2.54
CA GLU A 361 38.37 -36.95 3.96
C GLU A 361 39.29 -35.80 4.40
N ALA A 362 39.52 -35.68 5.72
CA ALA A 362 40.46 -34.75 6.36
C ALA A 362 40.18 -33.24 6.20
N LEU A 363 39.34 -32.70 7.10
CA LEU A 363 39.40 -31.27 7.46
C LEU A 363 39.17 -31.04 8.98
N PHE A 364 39.98 -31.69 9.82
CA PHE A 364 40.13 -31.32 11.24
C PHE A 364 41.52 -31.75 11.80
N SER A 365 42.56 -30.97 11.49
CA SER A 365 43.91 -31.17 12.02
C SER A 365 44.12 -30.43 13.33
N VAL A 366 43.91 -31.11 14.46
CA VAL A 366 44.24 -30.60 15.80
C VAL A 366 45.74 -30.72 16.06
N PRO A 367 46.46 -29.65 16.43
CA PRO A 367 47.85 -29.74 16.86
C PRO A 367 47.99 -30.44 18.22
N LYS A 368 48.88 -31.43 18.27
CA LYS A 368 49.50 -32.03 19.47
C LYS A 368 51.01 -31.74 19.28
N GLU A 369 51.79 -31.24 20.23
CA GLU A 369 52.04 -31.61 21.63
C GLU A 369 52.31 -30.30 22.44
N LEU A 370 52.44 -30.23 23.78
CA LEU A 370 53.35 -30.98 24.66
C LEU A 370 53.04 -30.68 26.15
N ALA A 371 53.78 -31.33 27.05
CA ALA A 371 53.91 -31.10 28.51
C ALA A 371 52.97 -31.93 29.42
N LYS A 372 53.57 -32.52 30.46
CA LYS A 372 52.98 -33.49 31.39
C LYS A 372 52.52 -32.86 32.70
N SER A 373 51.75 -33.67 33.44
CA SER A 373 51.71 -33.81 34.91
C SER A 373 50.72 -32.96 35.70
N GLY A 374 50.32 -33.51 36.86
CA GLY A 374 49.37 -32.89 37.80
C GLY A 374 48.02 -33.61 37.89
N ASP A 375 47.98 -34.79 38.50
CA ASP A 375 46.73 -35.32 39.06
C ASP A 375 46.47 -34.63 40.40
N SER A 376 45.30 -34.02 40.59
CA SER A 376 44.83 -33.42 41.85
C SER A 376 43.35 -33.07 41.79
N LEU A 377 42.61 -33.43 42.83
CA LEU A 377 41.19 -33.10 43.00
C LEU A 377 40.95 -31.58 42.99
N SER A 378 39.99 -31.15 42.17
CA SER A 378 39.23 -29.92 42.41
C SER A 378 37.80 -30.05 41.85
N SER A 379 36.95 -30.80 42.57
CA SER A 379 35.50 -30.80 42.36
C SER A 379 34.86 -29.49 42.81
N LEU A 380 35.22 -28.39 42.15
CA LEU A 380 34.41 -27.18 42.12
C LEU A 380 33.13 -27.53 41.37
N GLU A 381 31.98 -27.40 42.05
CA GLU A 381 30.67 -27.67 41.46
C GLU A 381 30.44 -26.69 40.30
N LYS A 382 30.52 -27.19 39.05
CA LYS A 382 30.12 -26.41 37.88
C LYS A 382 28.64 -26.04 38.04
N LEU A 383 28.38 -24.74 38.22
CA LEU A 383 27.03 -24.20 38.16
C LEU A 383 26.43 -24.48 36.77
N PRO A 384 25.15 -24.85 36.67
CA PRO A 384 24.56 -25.29 35.41
C PRO A 384 24.36 -24.10 34.46
N GLU A 385 25.24 -24.00 33.46
CA GLU A 385 25.24 -22.97 32.41
C GLU A 385 24.00 -23.08 31.51
N CYS A 386 23.44 -21.96 31.04
CA CYS A 386 22.31 -21.98 30.11
C CYS A 386 22.75 -22.36 28.68
N PHE A 387 22.26 -23.49 28.15
CA PHE A 387 22.62 -24.00 26.81
C PHE A 387 22.32 -23.04 25.63
N ILE A 388 21.48 -22.03 25.82
CA ILE A 388 21.14 -21.04 24.77
C ILE A 388 22.10 -19.84 24.77
N CYS A 389 22.54 -19.37 25.95
CA CYS A 389 23.32 -18.13 26.07
C CYS A 389 24.71 -18.27 26.72
N TYR A 390 25.06 -19.46 27.22
CA TYR A 390 26.36 -19.80 27.82
C TYR A 390 26.79 -18.83 28.95
N ASP A 391 25.80 -18.43 29.76
CA ASP A 391 25.94 -17.45 30.84
C ASP A 391 25.29 -18.06 32.11
N THR A 392 25.98 -17.93 33.25
CA THR A 392 25.58 -18.42 34.57
C THR A 392 25.00 -17.34 35.47
N ASP A 393 25.41 -16.10 35.26
CA ASP A 393 25.21 -14.99 36.22
C ASP A 393 24.04 -14.09 35.77
N ARG A 394 23.43 -14.43 34.63
CA ARG A 394 22.35 -13.70 33.96
C ARG A 394 21.01 -13.75 34.69
N THR A 395 20.89 -12.94 35.72
CA THR A 395 19.67 -12.80 36.54
C THR A 395 18.47 -12.15 35.83
N ASP A 396 18.64 -11.48 34.68
CA ASP A 396 17.54 -10.82 33.95
C ASP A 396 16.71 -11.77 33.06
N ALA A 397 17.21 -12.97 32.75
CA ALA A 397 16.56 -13.92 31.84
C ALA A 397 15.61 -14.93 32.54
N GLY A 398 15.28 -14.68 33.81
CA GLY A 398 14.51 -15.61 34.63
C GLY A 398 15.30 -16.85 35.05
N PRO A 399 14.70 -17.73 35.87
CA PRO A 399 15.41 -18.87 36.45
C PRO A 399 15.79 -19.93 35.41
N LEU A 400 16.89 -20.64 35.70
CA LEU A 400 17.28 -21.87 35.01
C LEU A 400 16.22 -22.97 35.23
N ILE A 401 15.71 -23.54 34.13
CA ILE A 401 14.70 -24.59 34.11
C ILE A 401 15.18 -25.82 33.35
N ARG A 402 14.60 -26.98 33.66
CA ARG A 402 14.62 -28.17 32.79
C ARG A 402 13.27 -28.31 32.08
N PRO A 403 13.18 -27.97 30.78
CA PRO A 403 11.92 -27.94 30.02
C PRO A 403 11.59 -29.27 29.32
N CYS A 404 12.55 -30.20 29.23
CA CYS A 404 12.42 -31.46 28.50
C CYS A 404 13.35 -32.53 29.11
N ASN A 405 13.21 -33.77 28.65
CA ASN A 405 13.91 -34.95 29.20
C ASN A 405 15.35 -35.16 28.69
N CYS A 406 16.01 -34.08 28.24
CA CYS A 406 17.44 -34.12 27.89
C CYS A 406 18.31 -34.38 29.13
N LYS A 407 19.53 -34.90 28.92
CA LYS A 407 20.53 -35.18 29.97
C LYS A 407 21.78 -34.33 29.76
N GLY A 408 22.55 -34.12 30.84
CA GLY A 408 23.73 -33.24 30.83
C GLY A 408 23.36 -31.77 30.64
N ASP A 409 24.34 -30.97 30.22
CA ASP A 409 24.26 -29.50 30.23
C ASP A 409 23.25 -28.96 29.21
N VAL A 410 23.08 -29.67 28.08
CA VAL A 410 22.09 -29.43 27.02
C VAL A 410 20.63 -29.38 27.53
N SER A 411 20.37 -29.85 28.75
CA SER A 411 19.03 -29.87 29.36
C SER A 411 18.64 -28.61 30.13
N VAL A 412 19.56 -27.67 30.36
CA VAL A 412 19.30 -26.51 31.24
C VAL A 412 19.30 -25.20 30.44
N VAL A 413 18.25 -24.41 30.60
CA VAL A 413 18.07 -23.12 29.91
C VAL A 413 17.37 -22.10 30.81
N HIS A 414 17.65 -20.82 30.63
CA HIS A 414 16.86 -19.73 31.22
C HIS A 414 15.43 -19.69 30.64
N HIS A 415 14.45 -19.37 31.48
CA HIS A 415 13.04 -19.29 31.09
C HIS A 415 12.81 -18.36 29.89
N ASP A 416 13.37 -17.15 29.94
CA ASP A 416 13.16 -16.16 28.87
C ASP A 416 14.01 -16.44 27.61
N CYS A 417 15.16 -17.11 27.74
CA CYS A 417 15.91 -17.59 26.56
C CYS A 417 15.11 -18.62 25.77
N LEU A 418 14.48 -19.59 26.45
CA LEU A 418 13.64 -20.59 25.79
C LEU A 418 12.33 -19.97 25.25
N ARG A 419 11.69 -19.09 26.03
CA ARG A 419 10.49 -18.34 25.60
C ARG A 419 10.76 -17.56 24.30
N THR A 420 11.89 -16.87 24.22
CA THR A 420 12.29 -16.12 23.02
C THR A 420 12.46 -17.06 21.83
N TRP A 421 13.25 -18.13 22.00
CA TRP A 421 13.53 -19.12 20.94
C TRP A 421 12.26 -19.81 20.41
N LEU A 422 11.30 -20.13 21.27
CA LEU A 422 10.01 -20.71 20.87
C LEU A 422 9.15 -19.70 20.09
N ILE A 423 9.11 -18.43 20.50
CA ILE A 423 8.27 -17.41 19.86
C ILE A 423 8.80 -16.99 18.49
N GLU A 424 10.13 -16.95 18.32
CA GLU A 424 10.79 -16.79 17.02
C GLU A 424 10.59 -18.03 16.13
N SER A 425 10.67 -19.24 16.71
CA SER A 425 10.49 -20.50 15.98
C SER A 425 9.03 -20.80 15.57
N ALA A 426 8.04 -20.09 16.12
CA ALA A 426 6.61 -20.38 16.04
C ALA A 426 5.98 -20.42 14.64
N GLY A 427 6.74 -20.09 13.59
CA GLY A 427 6.33 -20.31 12.18
C GLY A 427 6.47 -21.75 11.69
N ASN A 428 7.12 -22.64 12.46
CA ASN A 428 7.30 -24.06 12.12
C ASN A 428 6.37 -24.95 12.96
N SER A 429 5.84 -26.03 12.37
CA SER A 429 4.98 -27.01 13.03
C SER A 429 5.60 -27.59 14.30
N ASP A 430 6.87 -27.97 14.22
CA ASP A 430 7.58 -28.70 15.28
C ASP A 430 8.21 -27.77 16.34
N SER A 431 7.85 -26.48 16.32
CA SER A 431 8.42 -25.46 17.21
C SER A 431 8.13 -25.69 18.70
N ASN A 432 7.03 -26.36 19.04
CA ASN A 432 6.67 -26.67 20.44
C ASN A 432 7.40 -27.91 21.00
N ARG A 433 8.38 -28.48 20.26
CA ARG A 433 9.08 -29.71 20.66
C ARG A 433 10.59 -29.52 20.76
N CYS A 434 11.23 -30.29 21.64
CA CYS A 434 12.68 -30.27 21.77
C CYS A 434 13.36 -30.96 20.58
N LYS A 435 14.19 -30.22 19.83
CA LYS A 435 14.91 -30.76 18.65
C LYS A 435 15.93 -31.86 18.97
N VAL A 436 16.21 -32.15 20.25
CA VAL A 436 17.19 -33.15 20.69
C VAL A 436 16.52 -34.44 21.18
N CYS A 437 15.51 -34.35 22.07
CA CYS A 437 14.81 -35.51 22.63
C CYS A 437 13.38 -35.73 22.09
N ASN A 438 12.89 -34.83 21.24
CA ASN A 438 11.54 -34.83 20.64
C ASN A 438 10.36 -34.74 21.64
N GLU A 439 10.64 -34.51 22.92
CA GLU A 439 9.65 -34.19 23.95
C GLU A 439 8.87 -32.91 23.60
N GLU A 440 7.57 -32.85 23.89
CA GLU A 440 6.77 -31.63 23.74
C GLU A 440 6.91 -30.75 25.00
N TYR A 441 7.00 -29.43 24.80
CA TYR A 441 7.15 -28.49 25.92
C TYR A 441 5.78 -28.20 26.57
N GLU A 442 5.69 -28.31 27.89
CA GLU A 442 4.50 -27.88 28.63
C GLU A 442 4.39 -26.34 28.61
N LEU A 443 3.35 -25.82 27.94
CA LEU A 443 3.14 -24.39 27.69
C LEU A 443 1.77 -23.93 28.19
N GLU A 444 1.74 -23.19 29.30
CA GLU A 444 0.59 -22.34 29.64
C GLU A 444 0.53 -21.19 28.62
N ARG A 445 -0.43 -21.26 27.69
CA ARG A 445 -0.78 -20.14 26.82
C ARG A 445 -1.95 -19.38 27.45
N GLY A 446 -1.64 -18.31 28.19
CA GLY A 446 -2.64 -17.38 28.68
C GLY A 446 -3.30 -16.60 27.53
N GLU A 447 -4.42 -15.95 27.81
CA GLU A 447 -5.06 -15.07 26.84
C GLU A 447 -4.16 -13.86 26.52
N VAL A 448 -4.11 -13.47 25.24
CA VAL A 448 -3.29 -12.33 24.78
C VAL A 448 -4.02 -11.03 25.09
N TRP A 449 -4.02 -10.63 26.37
CA TRP A 449 -4.62 -9.38 26.82
C TRP A 449 -3.77 -8.18 26.37
N LEU A 450 -4.08 -7.68 25.16
CA LEU A 450 -3.42 -6.58 24.46
C LEU A 450 -2.98 -5.41 25.37
N PRO A 451 -3.80 -4.89 26.31
CA PRO A 451 -3.40 -3.75 27.14
C PRO A 451 -2.17 -3.97 28.03
N SER A 452 -1.84 -5.22 28.43
CA SER A 452 -0.59 -5.52 29.16
C SER A 452 0.67 -5.27 28.32
N GLY A 453 0.57 -5.22 26.99
CA GLY A 453 1.69 -4.90 26.09
C GLY A 453 2.00 -3.39 25.99
N LEU A 454 1.11 -2.52 26.46
CA LEU A 454 1.27 -1.06 26.36
C LEU A 454 1.90 -0.47 27.64
N SER A 455 3.18 -0.13 27.53
CA SER A 455 3.84 0.80 28.47
C SER A 455 3.15 2.17 28.47
N THR A 456 3.26 2.91 29.57
CA THR A 456 2.76 4.28 29.71
C THR A 456 3.29 5.22 28.61
N ALA A 457 4.53 5.02 28.15
CA ALA A 457 5.11 5.74 27.02
C ALA A 457 4.37 5.48 25.71
N HIS A 458 3.93 4.24 25.45
CA HIS A 458 3.18 3.85 24.25
C HIS A 458 1.75 4.38 24.29
N TRP A 459 1.13 4.47 25.47
CA TRP A 459 -0.15 5.17 25.66
C TRP A 459 -0.03 6.67 25.36
N LEU A 460 0.99 7.35 25.88
CA LEU A 460 1.24 8.76 25.62
C LEU A 460 1.53 9.03 24.13
N GLN A 461 2.34 8.18 23.50
CA GLN A 461 2.61 8.22 22.05
C GLN A 461 1.33 8.03 21.23
N THR A 462 0.49 7.05 21.58
CA THR A 462 -0.78 6.79 20.90
C THR A 462 -1.73 7.98 21.02
N ALA A 463 -1.87 8.55 22.23
CA ALA A 463 -2.67 9.75 22.45
C ALA A 463 -2.17 10.96 21.65
N ALA A 464 -0.85 11.20 21.63
CA ALA A 464 -0.24 12.28 20.86
C ALA A 464 -0.50 12.12 19.34
N VAL A 465 -0.39 10.91 18.80
CA VAL A 465 -0.68 10.64 17.38
C VAL A 465 -2.17 10.87 17.05
N LEU A 466 -3.10 10.45 17.91
CA LEU A 466 -4.53 10.72 17.73
C LEU A 466 -4.88 12.22 17.80
N VAL A 467 -4.20 12.99 18.66
CA VAL A 467 -4.35 14.45 18.73
C VAL A 467 -3.80 15.11 17.44
N ILE A 468 -2.66 14.65 16.94
CA ILE A 468 -2.10 15.14 15.66
C ILE A 468 -3.10 14.90 14.52
N MET A 469 -3.65 13.68 14.41
CA MET A 469 -4.68 13.34 13.41
C MET A 469 -5.89 14.27 13.47
N GLY A 470 -6.52 14.38 14.65
CA GLY A 470 -7.67 15.27 14.85
C GLY A 470 -7.36 16.74 14.53
N SER A 471 -6.15 17.20 14.83
CA SER A 471 -5.70 18.57 14.53
C SER A 471 -5.48 18.81 13.03
N ALA A 472 -4.94 17.82 12.30
CA ALA A 472 -4.68 17.94 10.86
C ALA A 472 -5.98 18.00 10.05
N VAL A 473 -6.94 17.10 10.36
CA VAL A 473 -8.28 17.14 9.77
C VAL A 473 -8.99 18.45 10.10
N SER A 474 -8.98 18.89 11.36
CA SER A 474 -9.60 20.16 11.78
C SER A 474 -8.98 21.37 11.08
N GLY A 475 -7.65 21.39 10.94
CA GLY A 475 -6.91 22.44 10.24
C GLY A 475 -7.26 22.52 8.75
N ALA A 476 -7.33 21.37 8.06
CA ALA A 476 -7.78 21.34 6.66
C ALA A 476 -9.23 21.80 6.50
N CYS A 477 -10.14 21.37 7.38
CA CYS A 477 -11.53 21.82 7.37
C CYS A 477 -11.67 23.34 7.64
N LEU A 478 -10.77 23.93 8.45
CA LEU A 478 -10.71 25.38 8.64
C LEU A 478 -10.20 26.10 7.39
N VAL A 479 -9.07 25.67 6.83
CA VAL A 479 -8.48 26.28 5.62
C VAL A 479 -9.45 26.22 4.43
N VAL A 480 -10.14 25.09 4.23
CA VAL A 480 -11.15 24.95 3.17
C VAL A 480 -12.32 25.93 3.33
N LYS A 481 -12.68 26.32 4.56
CA LYS A 481 -13.73 27.32 4.84
C LYS A 481 -13.27 28.77 4.79
N VAL A 482 -11.95 29.03 4.86
CA VAL A 482 -11.37 30.39 4.95
C VAL A 482 -10.79 30.88 3.63
N PHE A 483 -10.30 29.97 2.77
CA PHE A 483 -9.71 30.30 1.49
C PHE A 483 -10.51 29.69 0.34
N ASP A 484 -10.86 30.48 -0.66
CA ASP A 484 -11.62 29.99 -1.81
C ASP A 484 -10.78 29.33 -2.90
N SER A 485 -9.54 29.80 -3.08
CA SER A 485 -8.65 29.32 -4.14
C SER A 485 -8.36 27.82 -4.04
N VAL A 486 -8.72 27.10 -5.10
CA VAL A 486 -8.65 25.64 -5.18
C VAL A 486 -7.25 25.10 -4.88
N GLY A 487 -6.18 25.78 -5.35
CA GLY A 487 -4.80 25.39 -5.03
C GLY A 487 -4.49 25.35 -3.52
N ILE A 488 -5.00 26.29 -2.72
CA ILE A 488 -4.81 26.30 -1.25
C ILE A 488 -5.66 25.20 -0.60
N ARG A 489 -6.91 25.03 -1.04
CA ARG A 489 -7.81 23.95 -0.58
C ARG A 489 -7.19 22.57 -0.81
N THR A 490 -6.71 22.31 -2.02
CA THR A 490 -5.99 21.09 -2.41
C THR A 490 -4.74 20.86 -1.58
N LEU A 491 -3.91 21.89 -1.37
CA LEU A 491 -2.69 21.76 -0.56
C LEU A 491 -3.01 21.39 0.90
N ALA A 492 -4.03 22.01 1.49
CA ALA A 492 -4.44 21.72 2.87
C ALA A 492 -4.97 20.29 3.04
N VAL A 493 -5.85 19.84 2.13
CA VAL A 493 -6.39 18.47 2.16
C VAL A 493 -5.28 17.44 1.89
N GLY A 494 -4.40 17.69 0.92
CA GLY A 494 -3.26 16.82 0.61
C GLY A 494 -2.25 16.69 1.76
N LEU A 495 -1.96 17.79 2.47
CA LEU A 495 -1.10 17.76 3.66
C LEU A 495 -1.76 17.01 4.82
N ALA A 496 -3.06 17.21 5.08
CA ALA A 496 -3.77 16.46 6.10
C ALA A 496 -3.75 14.95 5.78
N LEU A 497 -4.12 14.53 4.56
CA LEU A 497 -4.09 13.12 4.16
C LEU A 497 -2.68 12.48 4.29
N LEU A 498 -1.61 13.26 4.06
CA LEU A 498 -0.24 12.80 4.29
C LEU A 498 0.07 12.62 5.78
N VAL A 499 -0.37 13.53 6.64
CA VAL A 499 -0.26 13.41 8.10
C VAL A 499 -1.05 12.19 8.59
N GLU A 500 -2.28 11.97 8.12
CA GLU A 500 -3.11 10.83 8.53
C GLU A 500 -2.46 9.51 8.13
N TYR A 501 -1.89 9.41 6.92
CA TYR A 501 -1.15 8.23 6.48
C TYR A 501 0.08 7.95 7.36
N VAL A 502 0.85 8.98 7.72
CA VAL A 502 2.01 8.84 8.62
C VAL A 502 1.57 8.42 10.02
N CYS A 503 0.50 9.02 10.55
CA CYS A 503 -0.06 8.70 11.86
C CYS A 503 -0.58 7.25 11.90
N LEU A 504 -1.36 6.81 10.92
CA LEU A 504 -1.83 5.43 10.78
C LEU A 504 -0.67 4.43 10.65
N ARG A 505 0.44 4.80 9.99
CA ARG A 505 1.66 3.99 9.96
C ARG A 505 2.34 3.87 11.32
N LEU A 506 2.45 4.97 12.07
CA LEU A 506 3.04 4.98 13.42
C LEU A 506 2.18 4.19 14.41
N LEU A 507 0.85 4.34 14.36
CA LEU A 507 -0.10 3.53 15.12
C LEU A 507 0.04 2.05 14.77
N GLY A 508 0.09 1.70 13.48
CA GLY A 508 0.26 0.30 13.04
C GLY A 508 1.54 -0.36 13.54
N ILE A 509 2.66 0.38 13.60
CA ILE A 509 3.92 -0.11 14.18
C ILE A 509 3.79 -0.27 15.71
N SER A 510 3.25 0.75 16.40
CA SER A 510 3.07 0.74 17.86
C SER A 510 2.15 -0.38 18.33
N VAL A 511 1.07 -0.65 17.59
CA VAL A 511 0.14 -1.77 17.82
C VAL A 511 0.80 -3.12 17.54
N LEU A 512 1.63 -3.24 16.48
CA LEU A 512 2.38 -4.46 16.21
C LEU A 512 3.39 -4.77 17.31
N GLU A 513 4.11 -3.76 17.82
CA GLU A 513 5.01 -3.92 18.98
C GLU A 513 4.25 -4.31 20.25
N ALA A 514 3.12 -3.65 20.55
CA ALA A 514 2.29 -3.98 21.70
C ALA A 514 1.72 -5.40 21.62
N TYR A 515 1.25 -5.82 20.44
CA TYR A 515 0.78 -7.18 20.17
C TYR A 515 1.91 -8.22 20.31
N GLN A 516 3.11 -7.92 19.79
CA GLN A 516 4.28 -8.78 19.99
C GLN A 516 4.62 -8.92 21.48
N ARG A 517 4.70 -7.81 22.24
CA ARG A 517 4.96 -7.86 23.70
C ARG A 517 3.88 -8.61 24.47
N ALA A 518 2.60 -8.40 24.13
CA ALA A 518 1.49 -9.16 24.72
C ALA A 518 1.63 -10.67 24.44
N LYS A 519 1.98 -11.06 23.20
CA LYS A 519 2.28 -12.44 22.82
C LYS A 519 3.50 -13.00 23.60
N TYR A 520 4.55 -12.21 23.81
CA TYR A 520 5.70 -12.59 24.66
C TYR A 520 5.29 -12.82 26.12
N SER A 521 4.43 -11.97 26.70
CA SER A 521 3.95 -12.14 28.07
C SER A 521 2.99 -13.33 28.27
N ALA A 522 2.17 -13.64 27.26
CA ALA A 522 1.10 -14.64 27.35
C ALA A 522 1.59 -16.10 27.33
N VAL A 523 2.80 -16.36 26.82
CA VAL A 523 3.40 -17.71 26.82
C VAL A 523 4.19 -17.89 28.11
N ARG A 524 3.80 -18.87 28.94
CA ARG A 524 4.54 -19.28 30.15
C ARG A 524 4.90 -20.75 30.06
N ILE A 525 6.20 -21.03 30.08
CA ILE A 525 6.71 -22.40 30.03
C ILE A 525 6.65 -23.01 31.43
N LEU A 526 6.05 -24.19 31.55
CA LEU A 526 6.11 -25.02 32.76
C LEU A 526 7.39 -25.87 32.71
N GLY A 527 8.48 -25.29 33.22
CA GLY A 527 9.74 -26.01 33.39
C GLY A 527 9.86 -26.63 34.78
N ARG A 528 10.35 -27.88 34.86
CA ARG A 528 10.67 -28.49 36.16
C ARG A 528 11.86 -27.73 36.75
N ARG A 529 11.65 -27.03 37.87
CA ARG A 529 12.71 -26.31 38.58
C ARG A 529 13.81 -27.29 39.04
N LEU A 530 15.04 -26.79 39.11
CA LEU A 530 16.18 -27.52 39.67
C LEU A 530 16.08 -27.60 41.21
N SER A 531 15.18 -28.47 41.69
CA SER A 531 15.04 -28.79 43.13
C SER A 531 16.20 -29.65 43.62
N GLY A 532 17.38 -29.04 43.77
CA GLY A 532 18.54 -29.61 44.47
C GLY A 532 18.55 -29.25 45.96
N PRO A 533 19.03 -30.13 46.86
CA PRO A 533 19.03 -29.90 48.31
C PRO A 533 20.17 -28.97 48.78
N SER A 534 20.30 -27.80 48.16
CA SER A 534 21.34 -26.80 48.43
C SER A 534 20.79 -25.40 48.78
N ALA A 535 19.49 -25.14 48.56
CA ALA A 535 18.83 -23.89 48.92
C ALA A 535 18.81 -23.59 50.44
N GLU A 536 19.07 -24.59 51.28
CA GLU A 536 18.94 -24.50 52.75
C GLU A 536 20.28 -24.28 53.48
N ARG A 537 21.42 -24.22 52.75
CA ARG A 537 22.77 -24.11 53.36
C ARG A 537 23.45 -22.75 53.31
N ILE A 538 22.81 -21.71 52.74
CA ILE A 538 23.37 -20.34 52.68
C ILE A 538 22.96 -19.48 53.90
N VAL A 539 21.99 -19.92 54.71
CA VAL A 539 21.40 -19.11 55.80
C VAL A 539 22.13 -19.27 57.15
N THR A 540 22.93 -20.31 57.36
CA THR A 540 23.40 -20.72 58.70
C THR A 540 24.92 -20.72 58.89
N ALA A 541 25.57 -19.55 58.78
CA ALA A 541 26.96 -19.34 59.23
C ALA A 541 27.30 -17.85 59.51
N THR A 542 26.79 -17.31 60.63
CA THR A 542 27.39 -16.32 61.60
C THR A 542 28.51 -15.32 61.21
N PRO A 543 28.67 -14.16 61.93
CA PRO A 543 27.82 -13.55 62.97
C PRO A 543 27.61 -12.01 62.86
N SER A 544 26.61 -11.53 63.63
CA SER A 544 26.40 -10.15 64.13
C SER A 544 27.44 -9.06 63.84
N ALA A 545 27.04 -8.07 63.03
CA ALA A 545 27.47 -6.67 63.17
C ALA A 545 26.24 -5.77 63.42
N ARG A 546 26.30 -4.86 64.41
CA ARG A 546 25.19 -3.96 64.75
C ARG A 546 25.07 -2.83 63.73
N LEU A 547 23.84 -2.52 63.30
CA LEU A 547 23.50 -1.20 62.73
C LEU A 547 22.26 -0.66 63.46
N VAL A 548 22.33 0.61 63.87
CA VAL A 548 21.37 1.23 64.80
C VAL A 548 20.17 1.79 64.03
N VAL A 549 18.96 1.41 64.43
CA VAL A 549 17.71 2.01 63.94
C VAL A 549 17.24 3.10 64.91
N PRO A 550 17.19 4.38 64.51
CA PRO A 550 16.52 5.42 65.29
C PRO A 550 14.99 5.24 65.24
N ARG A 551 14.30 5.61 66.33
CA ARG A 551 12.94 5.13 66.63
C ARG A 551 11.91 6.26 66.75
N THR A 552 10.95 6.28 65.83
CA THR A 552 9.61 6.90 65.90
C THR A 552 8.70 6.13 64.91
N GLY A 553 7.44 5.78 65.16
CA GLY A 553 6.52 6.10 66.25
C GLY A 553 5.32 6.88 65.69
N GLY A 554 4.12 6.31 65.52
CA GLY A 554 3.67 4.93 65.81
C GLY A 554 2.20 4.67 65.43
N HIS A 555 1.54 3.76 66.16
CA HIS A 555 0.10 3.39 66.14
C HIS A 555 -0.49 2.56 64.97
N LEU A 556 -0.47 1.24 65.19
CA LEU A 556 -1.52 0.24 64.92
C LEU A 556 -2.55 0.21 66.10
N PRO A 557 -3.58 -0.68 66.18
CA PRO A 557 -4.23 -1.57 65.19
C PRO A 557 -5.79 -1.54 65.22
N ALA A 558 -6.46 -2.37 64.39
CA ALA A 558 -7.59 -3.22 64.79
C ALA A 558 -7.82 -4.34 63.74
N ASP A 559 -8.37 -5.50 64.15
CA ASP A 559 -8.21 -6.78 63.42
C ASP A 559 -9.47 -7.42 62.78
N HIS A 560 -9.19 -8.36 61.88
CA HIS A 560 -10.07 -9.38 61.28
C HIS A 560 -11.28 -9.89 62.10
N ARG A 561 -12.37 -10.26 61.38
CA ARG A 561 -12.99 -11.60 61.59
C ARG A 561 -13.84 -12.16 60.43
N ALA A 562 -13.45 -13.38 60.03
CA ALA A 562 -14.22 -14.52 59.49
C ALA A 562 -15.44 -14.35 58.54
N MET A 563 -15.44 -15.18 57.49
CA MET A 563 -16.65 -15.62 56.79
C MET A 563 -17.45 -16.62 57.65
N LEU A 564 -18.79 -16.66 57.52
CA LEU A 564 -19.55 -17.92 57.42
C LEU A 564 -21.01 -17.70 56.96
N THR A 565 -21.50 -18.69 56.23
CA THR A 565 -22.80 -18.86 55.55
C THR A 565 -24.07 -18.71 56.40
N THR A 566 -25.18 -18.26 55.79
CA THR A 566 -26.54 -18.88 55.70
C THR A 566 -27.63 -17.81 55.47
N ALA A 567 -28.84 -18.06 54.92
CA ALA A 567 -29.33 -19.03 53.92
C ALA A 567 -30.79 -18.65 53.50
N LEU A 568 -31.38 -19.44 52.59
CA LEU A 568 -32.84 -19.71 52.41
C LEU A 568 -33.77 -18.72 51.65
N VAL A 569 -34.53 -19.33 50.70
CA VAL A 569 -35.95 -19.07 50.33
C VAL A 569 -36.30 -17.96 49.30
N THR A 570 -36.37 -18.42 48.04
CA THR A 570 -37.28 -18.03 46.93
C THR A 570 -38.74 -18.45 47.22
N PRO A 571 -39.81 -18.14 46.42
CA PRO A 571 -39.88 -17.84 44.96
C PRO A 571 -40.79 -16.61 44.64
N GLN A 572 -41.67 -16.45 43.63
CA GLN A 572 -42.30 -17.20 42.50
C GLN A 572 -42.85 -16.09 41.51
N LEU A 573 -43.19 -16.24 40.21
CA LEU A 573 -43.14 -17.32 39.20
C LEU A 573 -43.27 -16.70 37.77
N ALA A 574 -43.04 -17.51 36.73
CA ALA A 574 -43.57 -17.39 35.34
C ALA A 574 -43.07 -16.25 34.41
N ALA A 575 -43.15 -16.36 33.07
CA ALA A 575 -43.01 -17.53 32.16
C ALA A 575 -43.03 -17.04 30.68
N GLU A 576 -42.10 -17.56 29.85
CA GLU A 576 -42.19 -17.64 28.36
C GLU A 576 -42.33 -16.29 27.59
N SER A 577 -42.10 -16.16 26.26
CA SER A 577 -41.83 -17.14 25.19
C SER A 577 -40.76 -16.66 24.17
N GLU A 578 -40.46 -17.54 23.21
CA GLU A 578 -39.62 -17.46 22.00
C GLU A 578 -39.65 -16.12 21.21
N LEU A 579 -38.60 -15.64 20.50
CA LEU A 579 -37.63 -16.26 19.56
C LEU A 579 -38.24 -16.56 18.16
N VAL A 580 -37.64 -16.05 17.07
CA VAL A 580 -37.58 -16.57 15.67
C VAL A 580 -37.16 -15.46 14.67
N ILE A 581 -36.28 -15.81 13.71
CA ILE A 581 -35.65 -15.01 12.62
C ILE A 581 -34.65 -13.95 13.09
#